data_AF-A0A6P0HS23-F1
#
_entry.id   AF-A0A6P0HS23-F1
#
_cell.length_a   1.000
_cell.length_b   1.000
_cell.length_c   1.000
_cell.angle_alpha   90.00
_cell.angle_beta   90.00
_cell.angle_gamma   90.00
#
_symmetry.space_group_name_H-M   'P 1'
#
loop_
_entity.id
_entity.type
_entity.pdbx_description
1 polymer ?
#
loop_
_entity_poly.entity_id
_entity_poly.type
_entity_poly.pdbx_seq_one_letter_code
_entity_poly.pdbx_strand_id
1 'polypeptide(L)'
;MTGGASIDRFIFNTTQAYDQDDFGEDRITDFDTDLDIILINRTTFTAIESGDSFDDVFATVTSDNDAATEDAVIVYNTDNGNLFYNQNGSDAGLGSGGLFVTLDNAPVVGADNFSFVG
;
A
#
# COMPACT_ATOMS: atom_id res chain seq x y z
N MET A 1 12.17 -6.29 5.71
CA MET A 1 11.86 -7.36 6.68
C MET A 1 11.96 -8.71 5.97
N THR A 2 12.46 -9.76 6.63
CA THR A 2 12.50 -11.15 6.08
C THR A 2 11.72 -12.07 7.01
N GLY A 3 10.68 -12.71 6.50
CA GLY A 3 9.71 -13.51 7.25
C GLY A 3 9.94 -15.03 7.22
N GLY A 4 10.60 -15.53 6.18
CA GLY A 4 10.77 -16.99 6.00
C GLY A 4 9.45 -17.68 5.59
N ALA A 5 9.37 -19.01 5.68
CA ALA A 5 8.22 -19.79 5.18
C ALA A 5 6.96 -19.74 6.09
N SER A 6 6.78 -18.66 6.86
CA SER A 6 5.63 -18.47 7.76
C SER A 6 4.60 -17.58 7.09
N ILE A 7 3.34 -17.64 7.55
CA ILE A 7 2.33 -16.63 7.20
C ILE A 7 2.68 -15.36 7.96
N ASP A 8 3.16 -14.34 7.26
CA ASP A 8 3.53 -13.06 7.84
C ASP A 8 2.46 -11.99 7.63
N ARG A 9 2.38 -11.06 8.59
CA ARG A 9 1.44 -9.93 8.55
C ARG A 9 2.22 -8.64 8.73
N PHE A 10 2.32 -7.86 7.66
CA PHE A 10 3.03 -6.57 7.66
C PHE A 10 2.05 -5.45 7.99
N ILE A 11 2.15 -4.87 9.18
CA ILE A 11 1.22 -3.84 9.64
C ILE A 11 1.77 -2.44 9.38
N PHE A 12 1.01 -1.66 8.62
CA PHE A 12 1.26 -0.26 8.34
C PHE A 12 0.29 0.61 9.14
N ASN A 13 0.75 1.07 10.30
CA ASN A 13 -0.02 1.92 11.20
C ASN A 13 0.84 2.91 11.99
N THR A 14 0.21 4.01 12.37
CA THR A 14 0.72 4.96 13.36
C THR A 14 -0.43 5.37 14.28
N THR A 15 -0.17 6.23 15.26
CA THR A 15 -1.20 6.81 16.13
C THR A 15 -1.83 8.09 15.54
N GLN A 16 -1.45 8.47 14.33
CA GLN A 16 -1.86 9.72 13.67
C GLN A 16 -2.13 9.48 12.18
N ALA A 17 -2.57 10.52 11.46
CA ALA A 17 -2.69 10.45 10.01
C ALA A 17 -1.31 10.25 9.37
N TYR A 18 -1.29 9.65 8.17
CA TYR A 18 -0.08 9.45 7.38
C TYR A 18 0.63 10.78 7.15
N ASP A 19 1.94 10.76 7.43
CA ASP A 19 2.87 11.82 7.12
C ASP A 19 4.15 11.14 6.63
N GLN A 20 4.61 11.48 5.43
CA GLN A 20 5.74 10.79 4.79
C GLN A 20 7.02 10.87 5.61
N ASP A 21 7.28 11.99 6.28
CA ASP A 21 8.51 12.22 7.03
C ASP A 21 8.54 11.36 8.31
N ASP A 22 7.38 11.12 8.92
CA ASP A 22 7.23 10.27 10.10
C ASP A 22 7.07 8.77 9.77
N PHE A 23 6.42 8.44 8.64
CA PHE A 23 6.10 7.07 8.26
C PHE A 23 7.29 6.37 7.61
N GLY A 24 8.00 7.06 6.72
CA GLY A 24 9.12 6.51 5.95
C GLY A 24 8.71 5.49 4.88
N GLU A 25 9.71 4.76 4.39
CA GLU A 25 9.58 3.77 3.32
C GLU A 25 10.13 2.43 3.79
N ASP A 26 9.28 1.41 3.86
CA ASP A 26 9.70 0.06 4.20
C ASP A 26 10.07 -0.75 2.97
N ARG A 27 10.85 -1.81 3.18
CA ARG A 27 11.19 -2.79 2.14
C ARG A 27 10.91 -4.21 2.60
N ILE A 28 10.06 -4.92 1.89
CA ILE A 28 9.71 -6.33 2.14
C ILE A 28 10.40 -7.18 1.08
N THR A 29 11.32 -8.05 1.51
CA THR A 29 12.25 -8.71 0.59
C THR A 29 11.79 -10.09 0.11
N ASP A 30 10.78 -10.67 0.76
CA ASP A 30 10.35 -12.05 0.60
C ASP A 30 8.83 -12.23 0.70
N PHE A 31 8.04 -11.23 0.27
CA PHE A 31 6.58 -11.30 0.30
C PHE A 31 6.05 -12.49 -0.52
N ASP A 32 5.38 -13.42 0.15
CA ASP A 32 4.73 -14.57 -0.46
C ASP A 32 3.24 -14.28 -0.66
N THR A 33 2.82 -14.11 -1.92
CA THR A 33 1.44 -13.72 -2.26
C THR A 33 0.38 -14.76 -1.89
N ASP A 34 0.78 -16.01 -1.65
CA ASP A 34 -0.13 -17.08 -1.26
C ASP A 34 -0.32 -17.19 0.27
N LEU A 35 0.56 -16.55 1.04
CA LEU A 35 0.63 -16.70 2.50
C LEU A 35 0.52 -15.37 3.24
N ASP A 36 1.22 -14.34 2.78
CA ASP A 36 1.41 -13.09 3.50
C ASP A 36 0.29 -12.09 3.25
N ILE A 37 0.05 -11.23 4.24
CA ILE A 37 -0.95 -10.16 4.16
C ILE A 37 -0.36 -8.83 4.60
N ILE A 38 -0.68 -7.79 3.85
CA ILE A 38 -0.42 -6.40 4.19
C ILE A 38 -1.63 -5.82 4.94
N LEU A 39 -1.41 -5.33 6.16
CA LEU A 39 -2.44 -4.75 7.00
C LEU A 39 -2.36 -3.23 6.97
N ILE A 40 -3.39 -2.59 6.41
CA ILE A 40 -3.48 -1.14 6.28
C ILE A 40 -4.39 -0.57 7.37
N ASN A 41 -3.89 0.41 8.12
CA ASN A 41 -4.68 1.02 9.18
C ASN A 41 -5.47 2.25 8.73
N ARG A 42 -6.80 2.23 8.90
CA ARG A 42 -7.68 3.34 8.44
C ARG A 42 -7.45 4.66 9.18
N THR A 43 -6.95 4.61 10.42
CA THR A 43 -6.63 5.84 11.17
C THR A 43 -5.37 6.53 10.66
N THR A 44 -4.48 5.76 10.02
CA THR A 44 -3.28 6.29 9.35
C THR A 44 -3.56 6.67 7.91
N PHE A 45 -4.17 5.78 7.14
CA PHE A 45 -4.50 5.98 5.72
C PHE A 45 -5.91 6.57 5.61
N THR A 46 -6.04 7.84 5.99
CA THR A 46 -7.34 8.49 6.24
C THR A 46 -8.23 8.68 5.01
N ALA A 47 -7.70 8.51 3.79
CA ALA A 47 -8.52 8.50 2.57
C ALA A 47 -9.31 7.19 2.38
N ILE A 48 -9.05 6.18 3.22
CA ILE A 48 -9.81 4.92 3.25
C ILE A 48 -10.96 5.06 4.24
N GLU A 49 -12.18 5.05 3.74
CA GLU A 49 -13.39 5.18 4.53
C GLU A 49 -13.83 3.83 5.14
N SER A 50 -14.70 3.90 6.14
CA SER A 50 -15.18 2.70 6.85
C SER A 50 -16.00 1.73 5.98
N GLY A 51 -16.56 2.23 4.87
CA GLY A 51 -17.35 1.44 3.92
C GLY A 51 -16.52 0.75 2.84
N ASP A 52 -15.25 1.13 2.70
CA ASP A 52 -14.42 0.70 1.59
C ASP A 52 -13.95 -0.75 1.74
N SER A 53 -13.91 -1.44 0.60
CA SER A 53 -13.18 -2.69 0.42
C SER A 53 -11.90 -2.44 -0.40
N PHE A 54 -10.95 -3.37 -0.38
CA PHE A 54 -9.78 -3.26 -1.26
C PHE A 54 -10.15 -3.37 -2.75
N ASP A 55 -11.27 -4.01 -3.10
CA ASP A 55 -11.74 -4.00 -4.49
C ASP A 55 -12.13 -2.58 -4.96
N ASP A 56 -12.43 -1.67 -4.03
CA ASP A 56 -12.81 -0.28 -4.34
C ASP A 56 -11.59 0.67 -4.33
N VAL A 57 -10.60 0.42 -3.47
CA VAL A 57 -9.52 1.39 -3.20
C VAL A 57 -8.13 0.95 -3.64
N PHE A 58 -8.00 -0.26 -4.19
CA PHE A 58 -6.74 -0.78 -4.70
C PHE A 58 -6.70 -0.75 -6.24
N ALA A 59 -5.57 -0.31 -6.78
CA ALA A 59 -5.30 -0.42 -8.21
C ALA A 59 -3.84 -0.79 -8.47
N THR A 60 -3.59 -1.28 -9.68
CA THR A 60 -2.25 -1.57 -10.18
C THR A 60 -1.92 -0.68 -11.37
N VAL A 61 -0.69 -0.19 -11.43
CA VAL A 61 -0.13 0.60 -12.53
C VAL A 61 1.24 0.06 -12.93
N THR A 62 1.82 0.60 -14.00
CA THR A 62 3.18 0.21 -14.48
C THR A 62 4.21 1.34 -14.29
N SER A 63 3.83 2.47 -13.70
CA SER A 63 4.77 3.56 -13.41
C SER A 63 4.42 4.32 -12.13
N ASP A 64 5.45 4.84 -11.45
CA ASP A 64 5.27 5.63 -10.23
C ASP A 64 4.52 6.95 -10.51
N ASN A 65 4.63 7.48 -11.73
CA ASN A 65 3.90 8.68 -12.12
C ASN A 65 2.40 8.41 -12.23
N ASP A 66 2.01 7.25 -12.79
CA ASP A 66 0.61 6.86 -12.91
C ASP A 66 0.00 6.61 -11.52
N ALA A 67 0.79 6.09 -10.57
CA ALA A 67 0.36 5.91 -9.18
C ALA A 67 -0.09 7.21 -8.50
N ALA A 68 0.44 8.35 -8.94
CA ALA A 68 0.10 9.68 -8.42
C ALA A 68 -1.10 10.33 -9.13
N THR A 69 -1.78 9.61 -10.02
CA THR A 69 -2.96 10.08 -10.76
C THR A 69 -4.05 9.02 -10.92
N GLU A 70 -3.83 7.83 -10.37
CA GLU A 70 -4.77 6.71 -10.45
C GLU A 70 -5.94 6.93 -9.49
N ASP A 71 -7.16 6.58 -9.89
CA ASP A 71 -8.36 6.75 -9.06
C ASP A 71 -8.50 5.62 -8.02
N ALA A 72 -7.48 5.50 -7.17
CA ALA A 72 -7.38 4.52 -6.10
C ALA A 72 -6.49 5.07 -4.97
N VAL A 73 -6.70 4.55 -3.75
CA VAL A 73 -6.00 5.04 -2.55
C VAL A 73 -4.71 4.28 -2.30
N ILE A 74 -4.70 2.96 -2.54
CA ILE A 74 -3.51 2.12 -2.47
C ILE A 74 -3.17 1.70 -3.88
N VAL A 75 -2.02 2.15 -4.39
CA VAL A 75 -1.63 1.92 -5.77
C VAL A 75 -0.33 1.14 -5.84
N TYR A 76 -0.37 -0.01 -6.51
CA TYR A 76 0.77 -0.87 -6.70
C TYR A 76 1.40 -0.69 -8.08
N ASN A 77 2.69 -0.42 -8.14
CA ASN A 77 3.44 -0.45 -9.38
C ASN A 77 4.01 -1.85 -9.64
N THR A 78 3.46 -2.54 -10.63
CA THR A 78 3.83 -3.91 -10.99
C THR A 78 5.22 -4.04 -11.61
N ASP A 79 5.82 -2.94 -12.09
CA ASP A 79 7.13 -2.97 -12.74
C ASP A 79 8.28 -2.92 -11.73
N ASN A 80 8.08 -2.33 -10.55
CA ASN A 80 9.14 -2.13 -9.56
C ASN A 80 8.78 -2.57 -8.14
N GLY A 81 7.53 -2.95 -7.88
CA GLY A 81 7.08 -3.42 -6.58
C GLY A 81 6.72 -2.33 -5.58
N ASN A 82 6.68 -1.06 -6.00
CA ASN A 82 6.34 0.05 -5.12
C ASN A 82 4.84 0.10 -4.80
N LEU A 83 4.51 0.36 -3.55
CA LEU A 83 3.15 0.62 -3.06
C LEU A 83 3.05 2.07 -2.57
N PHE A 84 2.09 2.78 -3.14
CA PHE A 84 1.86 4.19 -2.86
C PHE A 84 0.55 4.37 -2.11
N TYR A 85 0.57 5.29 -1.15
CA TYR A 85 -0.65 5.90 -0.63
C TYR A 85 -0.95 7.12 -1.47
N ASN A 86 -1.95 7.02 -2.35
CA ASN A 86 -2.44 8.14 -3.12
C ASN A 86 -3.66 8.77 -2.42
N GLN A 87 -3.39 9.78 -1.58
CA GLN A 87 -4.46 10.47 -0.85
C GLN A 87 -5.40 11.25 -1.78
N ASN A 88 -4.93 11.65 -2.96
CA ASN A 88 -5.63 12.56 -3.86
C ASN A 88 -6.49 11.85 -4.92
N GLY A 89 -6.44 10.52 -5.01
CA GLY A 89 -7.12 9.76 -6.07
C GLY A 89 -6.71 10.26 -7.46
N SER A 90 -7.70 10.53 -8.32
CA SER A 90 -7.44 10.99 -9.70
C SER A 90 -6.80 12.39 -9.83
N ASP A 91 -6.75 13.18 -8.76
CA ASP A 91 -6.10 14.50 -8.79
C ASP A 91 -4.56 14.34 -8.82
N ALA A 92 -3.87 15.28 -9.45
CA ALA A 92 -2.42 15.18 -9.65
C ALA A 92 -1.62 15.20 -8.34
N GLY A 93 -0.72 14.22 -8.17
CA GLY A 93 0.18 14.09 -7.03
C GLY A 93 -0.44 13.28 -5.89
N LEU A 94 0.37 12.86 -4.91
CA LEU A 94 -0.07 11.95 -3.84
C LEU A 94 -0.68 12.65 -2.61
N GLY A 95 -0.82 13.97 -2.63
CA GLY A 95 -1.30 14.77 -1.49
C GLY A 95 -0.28 14.75 -0.35
N SER A 96 -0.74 14.39 0.85
CA SER A 96 0.13 14.06 1.99
C SER A 96 0.61 12.60 1.98
N GLY A 97 0.19 11.81 0.99
CA GLY A 97 0.64 10.44 0.80
C GLY A 97 1.99 10.34 0.12
N GLY A 98 2.39 9.11 -0.21
CA GLY A 98 3.71 8.81 -0.74
C GLY A 98 3.99 7.33 -0.88
N LEU A 99 5.22 7.00 -1.28
CA LEU A 99 5.73 5.63 -1.23
C LEU A 99 5.82 5.22 0.24
N PHE A 100 5.24 4.08 0.60
CA PHE A 100 5.31 3.58 1.97
C PHE A 100 5.92 2.19 2.06
N VAL A 101 5.85 1.38 1.00
CA VAL A 101 6.58 0.11 0.95
C VAL A 101 7.03 -0.25 -0.46
N THR A 102 8.17 -0.91 -0.57
CA THR A 102 8.60 -1.62 -1.78
C THR A 102 8.65 -3.12 -1.52
N LEU A 103 8.00 -3.89 -2.39
CA LEU A 103 8.06 -5.36 -2.44
C LEU A 103 9.15 -5.80 -3.42
N ASP A 104 10.18 -6.50 -2.94
CA ASP A 104 11.26 -6.97 -3.81
C ASP A 104 10.73 -7.98 -4.83
N ASN A 105 11.32 -7.96 -6.03
CA ASN A 105 10.96 -8.80 -7.17
C ASN A 105 9.57 -8.52 -7.77
N ALA A 106 8.88 -7.46 -7.32
CA ALA A 106 7.59 -7.02 -7.84
C ALA A 106 6.59 -8.19 -8.01
N PRO A 107 6.21 -8.88 -6.91
CA PRO A 107 5.27 -9.98 -6.97
C PRO A 107 3.91 -9.54 -7.54
N VAL A 108 3.15 -10.47 -8.09
CA VAL A 108 1.80 -10.18 -8.57
C VAL A 108 0.86 -10.10 -7.37
N VAL A 109 0.54 -8.89 -6.92
CA VAL A 109 -0.38 -8.66 -5.80
C VAL A 109 -1.76 -8.18 -6.29
N GLY A 110 -2.79 -8.61 -5.57
CA GLY A 110 -4.18 -8.19 -5.75
C GLY A 110 -4.78 -7.67 -4.45
N ALA A 111 -6.05 -7.23 -4.52
CA ALA A 111 -6.80 -6.74 -3.37
C ALA A 111 -6.87 -7.74 -2.20
N ASP A 112 -6.80 -9.04 -2.50
CA ASP A 112 -6.79 -10.15 -1.54
C ASP A 112 -5.49 -10.28 -0.72
N ASN A 113 -4.40 -9.64 -1.16
CA ASN A 113 -3.16 -9.56 -0.38
C ASN A 113 -3.20 -8.47 0.71
N PHE A 114 -4.33 -7.77 0.84
CA PHE A 114 -4.50 -6.68 1.80
C PHE A 114 -5.68 -6.90 2.75
N SER A 115 -5.57 -6.35 3.95
CA SER A 115 -6.70 -6.30 4.89
C SER A 115 -6.65 -5.04 5.74
N PHE A 116 -7.82 -4.54 6.13
CA PHE A 116 -7.91 -3.34 6.95
C PHE A 116 -7.82 -3.70 8.43
N VAL A 117 -7.18 -2.81 9.20
CA VAL A 117 -7.17 -2.85 10.66
C VAL A 117 -7.53 -1.47 11.21
N GLY A 118 -8.22 -1.44 12.34
CA GLY A 118 -8.78 -0.20 12.90
C GLY A 118 -10.12 0.13 12.25
#